data_AF-A0A7C1C113-F1
#
_entry.id   AF-A0A7C1C113-F1
#
_cell.length_a   1.000
_cell.length_b   1.000
_cell.length_c   1.000
_cell.angle_alpha   90.00
_cell.angle_beta   90.00
_cell.angle_gamma   90.00
#
_symmetry.space_group_name_H-M   'P 1'
#
loop_
_entity.id
_entity.type
_entity.pdbx_description
1 polymer ?
#
loop_
_entity_poly.entity_id
_entity_poly.type
_entity_poly.pdbx_seq_one_letter_code
_entity_poly.pdbx_strand_id
1 'polypeptide(L)' 'MSERYTALFRKLTLDEFSIIDSKETTKALVIGCGSIPHTLIIIAKYKGWSIVGIDKDEEAVKRAREIV' A
#
# COMPACT_ATOMS: atom_id res chain seq x y z
N MET A 1 -7.22 7.10 -14.09
CA MET A 1 -6.88 5.71 -14.48
C MET A 1 -8.18 4.93 -14.73
N SER A 2 -8.17 3.90 -15.58
CA SER A 2 -9.39 3.10 -15.81
C SER A 2 -9.67 2.18 -14.63
N GLU A 3 -10.95 1.91 -14.34
CA GLU A 3 -11.36 1.03 -13.24
C GLU A 3 -10.77 -0.39 -13.35
N ARG A 4 -10.60 -0.88 -14.59
CA ARG A 4 -9.99 -2.18 -14.86
C ARG A 4 -8.53 -2.24 -14.41
N TYR A 5 -7.78 -1.16 -14.62
CA TYR A 5 -6.38 -1.09 -14.18
C TYR A 5 -6.27 -1.12 -12.65
N THR A 6 -7.10 -0.33 -11.97
CA THR A 6 -7.15 -0.31 -10.51
C THR A 6 -7.55 -1.67 -9.92
N ALA A 7 -8.53 -2.34 -10.54
CA ALA A 7 -8.96 -3.66 -10.12
C ALA A 7 -7.87 -4.73 -10.28
N LEU A 8 -7.12 -4.67 -11.39
CA LEU A 8 -5.98 -5.56 -11.64
C LEU A 8 -4.88 -5.35 -10.59
N PHE A 9 -4.49 -4.09 -10.34
CA PHE A 9 -3.44 -3.77 -9.38
C PHE A 9 -3.80 -4.22 -7.97
N ARG A 10 -5.06 -3.98 -7.55
CA ARG A 10 -5.59 -4.49 -6.28
C ARG A 10 -5.46 -6.00 -6.18
N LYS A 11 -5.87 -6.75 -7.22
CA LYS A 11 -5.78 -8.21 -7.21
C LYS A 11 -4.33 -8.66 -7.03
N LEU A 12 -3.41 -8.13 -7.84
CA LEU A 12 -2.00 -8.49 -7.80
C LEU A 12 -1.39 -8.24 -6.40
N THR A 13 -1.66 -7.07 -5.81
CA THR A 13 -1.20 -6.76 -4.46
C THR A 13 -1.79 -7.70 -3.41
N LEU A 14 -3.09 -8.03 -3.48
CA LEU A 14 -3.69 -8.92 -2.49
C LEU A 14 -3.19 -10.36 -2.60
N ASP A 15 -2.95 -10.83 -3.83
CA ASP A 15 -2.40 -12.15 -4.11
C ASP A 15 -0.96 -12.25 -3.59
N GLU A 16 -0.12 -11.24 -3.86
CA GLU A 16 1.27 -11.16 -3.34
C GLU A 16 1.32 -11.22 -1.82
N PHE A 17 0.44 -10.49 -1.14
CA PHE A 17 0.39 -10.43 0.32
C PHE A 17 -0.51 -11.52 0.94
N SER A 18 -1.02 -12.46 0.16
CA SER A 18 -1.82 -13.60 0.67
C SER A 18 -0.97 -14.70 1.29
N ILE A 19 0.29 -14.81 0.87
CA ILE A 19 1.25 -15.80 1.39
C ILE A 19 1.68 -15.50 2.83
N ILE A 20 1.45 -14.27 3.29
CA ILE A 20 1.81 -13.83 4.63
C ILE A 20 0.70 -14.26 5.58
N ASP A 21 0.99 -15.24 6.42
CA ASP A 21 0.13 -15.59 7.55
C ASP A 21 0.08 -14.39 8.51
N SER A 22 -1.09 -13.76 8.58
CA SER A 22 -1.26 -12.45 9.20
C SER A 22 -2.60 -12.37 9.90
N LYS A 23 -2.65 -11.55 10.95
CA LYS A 23 -3.88 -11.21 11.65
C LYS A 23 -4.28 -9.80 11.25
N GLU A 24 -5.53 -9.42 11.50
CA GLU A 24 -5.99 -8.04 11.28
C GLU A 24 -5.17 -7.01 12.07
N THR A 25 -4.50 -7.42 13.15
CA THR A 25 -3.63 -6.56 13.98
C THR A 25 -2.18 -6.47 13.49
N THR A 26 -1.86 -7.05 12.33
CA THR A 26 -0.50 -7.03 11.76
C THR A 26 -0.03 -5.60 11.51
N LYS A 27 1.22 -5.33 11.88
CA LYS A 27 1.92 -4.07 11.60
C LYS A 27 2.93 -4.28 10.49
N ALA A 28 2.98 -3.38 9.51
CA ALA A 28 3.91 -3.47 8.38
C ALA A 28 4.64 -2.14 8.16
N LEU A 29 5.92 -2.25 7.80
CA LEU A 29 6.74 -1.15 7.29
C LEU A 29 6.98 -1.40 5.80
N VAL A 30 6.58 -0.45 4.95
CA VAL A 30 6.83 -0.50 3.51
C VAL A 30 7.93 0.49 3.17
N ILE A 31 9.02 -0.01 2.61
CA ILE A 31 10.18 0.77 2.16
C ILE A 31 10.03 1.07 0.68
N GLY A 32 10.11 2.34 0.30
CA GLY A 32 9.88 2.82 -1.07
C GLY A 32 8.39 3.03 -1.37
N CYS A 33 7.69 3.82 -0.55
CA CYS A 33 6.26 4.07 -0.75
C CYS A 33 5.94 4.93 -1.99
N GLY A 34 6.93 5.65 -2.52
CA GLY A 34 6.78 6.53 -3.68
C GLY A 34 5.81 7.68 -3.46
N SER A 35 5.53 8.43 -4.52
CA SER A 35 4.60 9.58 -4.48
C SER A 35 3.12 9.19 -4.57
N ILE A 36 2.84 7.95 -5.01
CA ILE A 36 1.49 7.40 -5.12
C ILE A 36 1.48 6.04 -4.40
N PRO A 37 1.10 6.00 -3.11
CA PRO A 37 1.30 4.83 -2.25
C PRO A 37 0.20 3.76 -2.43
N HIS A 38 -0.01 3.29 -3.66
CA HIS A 38 -1.09 2.34 -3.99
C HIS A 38 -1.08 1.07 -3.13
N THR A 39 0.09 0.44 -2.98
CA THR A 39 0.25 -0.80 -2.21
C THR A 39 -0.16 -0.60 -0.74
N LEU A 40 0.25 0.51 -0.12
CA LEU A 40 -0.07 0.81 1.27
C LEU A 40 -1.59 0.97 1.45
N ILE A 41 -2.22 1.75 0.57
CA ILE A 41 -3.66 1.99 0.59
C ILE A 41 -4.42 0.67 0.43
N ILE A 42 -4.00 -0.19 -0.52
CA ILE A 42 -4.66 -1.47 -0.76
C ILE A 42 -4.54 -2.38 0.47
N ILE A 43 -3.34 -2.55 1.03
CA ILE A 43 -3.14 -3.45 2.16
C ILE A 43 -3.86 -2.91 3.40
N ALA A 44 -3.72 -1.62 3.72
CA ALA A 44 -4.39 -1.02 4.88
C ALA A 44 -5.92 -1.18 4.77
N LYS A 45 -6.49 -0.94 3.59
CA LYS A 45 -7.94 -1.01 3.36
C LYS A 45 -8.50 -2.43 3.35
N TYR A 46 -7.80 -3.38 2.72
CA TYR A 46 -8.36 -4.71 2.44
C TYR A 46 -7.84 -5.82 3.36
N LYS A 47 -6.70 -5.62 4.02
CA LYS A 47 -6.15 -6.56 5.02
C LYS A 47 -6.34 -6.06 6.46
N GLY A 48 -6.71 -4.79 6.65
CA GLY A 48 -6.91 -4.18 7.97
C GLY A 48 -5.61 -3.88 8.74
N TRP A 49 -4.45 -4.07 8.10
CA TRP A 49 -3.16 -3.90 8.76
C TRP A 49 -2.86 -2.44 9.10
N SER A 50 -2.07 -2.24 10.16
CA SER A 50 -1.49 -0.94 10.48
C SER A 50 -0.16 -0.78 9.73
N ILE A 51 -0.07 0.21 8.84
CA ILE A 51 1.05 0.33 7.91
C ILE A 51 1.74 1.67 8.06
N VAL A 52 3.07 1.65 8.03
CA VAL A 52 3.91 2.84 7.88
C VAL A 52 4.64 2.74 6.55
N GLY A 53 4.57 3.81 5.75
CA GLY A 53 5.34 3.98 4.52
C GLY A 53 6.55 4.88 4.74
N ILE A 54 7.69 4.48 4.21
CA ILE A 54 8.86 5.36 4.12
C ILE A 54 9.36 5.43 2.67
N ASP A 55 9.88 6.59 2.29
CA ASP A 55 10.65 6.77 1.08
C ASP A 55 11.86 7.67 1.39
N LYS A 56 12.93 7.53 0.62
CA LYS A 56 14.11 8.39 0.75
C LYS A 56 13.88 9.76 0.09
N ASP A 57 12.99 9.83 -0.89
CA ASP A 57 12.64 11.07 -1.58
C ASP A 57 11.58 11.82 -0.77
N GLU A 58 11.99 12.92 -0.15
CA GLU A 58 11.09 13.75 0.66
C GLU A 58 9.93 14.33 -0.15
N GLU A 59 10.13 14.64 -1.44
CA GLU A 59 9.06 15.15 -2.30
C GLU A 59 8.06 14.06 -2.64
N ALA A 60 8.53 12.82 -2.79
CA ALA A 60 7.64 11.66 -2.92
C ALA A 60 6.80 11.49 -1.64
N VAL A 61 7.41 11.56 -0.45
CA VAL A 61 6.68 11.48 0.83
C VAL A 61 5.66 12.61 0.98
N LYS A 62 6.01 13.85 0.62
CA LYS A 62 5.08 14.99 0.65
C LYS A 62 3.85 14.74 -0.22
N ARG A 63 4.06 14.34 -1.48
CA ARG A 63 2.96 14.03 -2.41
C ARG A 63 2.12 12.85 -1.93
N ALA A 64 2.76 11.80 -1.41
CA ALA A 64 2.06 10.64 -0.88
C ALA A 64 1.12 11.01 0.27
N ARG A 65 1.55 11.91 1.16
CA ARG A 65 0.76 12.42 2.29
C ARG A 65 -0.50 13.20 1.88
N GLU A 66 -0.54 13.76 0.67
CA GLU A 66 -1.74 14.44 0.17
C GLU A 66 -2.81 13.45 -0.32
N ILE A 67 -2.43 12.18 -0.55
CA ILE A 67 -3.30 11.13 -1.08
C ILE A 67 -3.91 10.27 0.03
N VAL A 68 -3.16 10.05 1.12
CA VAL A 68 -3.52 9.14 2.23
C VAL A 68 -4.26 9.82 3.37
#